data_AF-A0A962AZB0-F1
#
_entry.id   AF-A0A962AZB0-F1
#
_cell.length_a   1.000
_cell.length_b   1.000
_cell.length_c   1.000
_cell.angle_alpha   90.00
_cell.angle_beta   90.00
_cell.angle_gamma   90.00
#
_symmetry.space_group_name_H-M   'P 1'
#
loop_
_entity.id
_entity.type
_entity.pdbx_description
1 polymer ?
#
loop_
_entity_poly.entity_id
_entity_poly.type
_entity_poly.pdbx_seq_one_letter_code
_entity_poly.pdbx_strand_id
1 'polypeptide(L)' 'LRSKAAGDVIDRLLGDDAVSGALTTKALSRWASRRLFDRLAELGAVRELSGRATFRIYGL' A
#
# COMPACT_ATOMS: atom_id res chain seq x y z
N LEU A 1 10.80 -6.08 4.68
CA LEU A 1 9.78 -6.58 3.73
C LEU A 1 10.21 -7.96 3.25
N ARG A 2 9.43 -9.02 3.51
CA ARG A 2 9.85 -10.42 3.26
C ARG A 2 8.82 -11.23 2.45
N SER A 3 7.98 -10.57 1.66
CA SER A 3 7.09 -11.23 0.70
C SER A 3 7.50 -10.85 -0.72
N LYS A 4 7.53 -11.84 -1.62
CA LYS A 4 7.89 -11.69 -3.03
C LYS A 4 7.00 -10.70 -3.79
N ALA A 5 5.81 -10.44 -3.26
CA ALA A 5 4.81 -9.51 -3.78
C ALA A 5 5.01 -8.04 -3.37
N ALA A 6 5.95 -7.76 -2.46
CA ALA A 6 6.20 -6.40 -2.01
C ALA A 6 6.80 -5.51 -3.10
N GLY A 7 7.56 -6.10 -4.04
CA GLY A 7 8.18 -5.38 -5.17
C GLY A 7 7.13 -4.73 -6.06
N ASP A 8 6.17 -5.50 -6.57
CA ASP A 8 5.12 -5.01 -7.48
C ASP A 8 4.30 -3.85 -6.89
N VAL A 9 4.07 -3.85 -5.56
CA VAL A 9 3.34 -2.76 -4.88
C VAL A 9 4.19 -1.50 -4.77
N ILE A 10 5.49 -1.65 -4.50
CA ILE A 10 6.43 -0.53 -4.42
C ILE A 10 6.61 0.10 -5.80
N ASP A 11 6.76 -0.71 -6.85
CA ASP A 11 6.86 -0.21 -8.23
C ASP A 11 5.59 0.53 -8.66
N ARG A 12 4.41 0.10 -8.19
CA ARG A 12 3.15 0.82 -8.44
C ARG A 12 3.05 2.13 -7.67
N LEU A 13 3.51 2.17 -6.41
CA LEU A 13 3.64 3.42 -5.62
C LEU A 13 4.63 4.41 -6.24
N LEU A 14 5.68 3.92 -6.89
CA LEU A 14 6.65 4.76 -7.61
C LEU A 14 6.10 5.25 -8.96
N GLY A 15 5.16 4.51 -9.57
CA GLY A 15 4.56 4.84 -10.87
C GLY A 15 3.24 5.62 -10.81
N ASP A 16 2.44 5.45 -9.75
CA ASP A 16 1.23 6.22 -9.45
C ASP A 16 1.46 6.97 -8.12
N ASP A 17 1.40 8.30 -8.12
CA ASP A 17 1.62 9.15 -6.94
C ASP A 17 0.75 8.79 -5.71
N ALA A 18 -0.32 8.01 -5.92
CA ALA A 18 -1.19 7.50 -4.88
C ALA A 18 -1.84 6.17 -5.24
N VAL A 19 -1.89 5.24 -4.28
CA VAL A 19 -2.43 3.89 -4.45
C VAL A 19 -3.48 3.59 -3.38
N SER A 20 -4.54 2.88 -3.77
CA SER A 20 -5.56 2.41 -2.82
C SER A 20 -5.00 1.39 -1.83
N GLY A 21 -5.27 1.58 -0.55
CA GLY A 21 -4.94 0.62 0.50
C GLY A 21 -5.61 -0.75 0.36
N ALA A 22 -6.66 -0.82 -0.44
CA ALA A 22 -7.37 -2.06 -0.77
C ALA A 22 -6.97 -2.63 -2.14
N LEU A 23 -5.85 -2.17 -2.73
CA LEU A 23 -5.32 -2.68 -3.99
C LEU A 23 -5.28 -4.20 -3.96
N THR A 24 -5.83 -4.84 -4.98
CA THR A 24 -5.77 -6.29 -5.14
C THR A 24 -4.90 -6.59 -6.34
N THR A 25 -3.88 -7.41 -6.14
CA THR A 25 -3.01 -7.88 -7.21
C THR A 25 -3.10 -9.40 -7.29
N LYS A 26 -2.50 -10.01 -8.32
CA LYS A 26 -2.41 -11.47 -8.42
C LYS A 26 -1.74 -12.11 -7.20
N ALA A 27 -0.92 -11.36 -6.46
CA ALA A 27 -0.14 -11.86 -5.32
C ALA A 27 -0.66 -11.37 -3.96
N LEU A 28 -1.54 -10.36 -3.91
CA LEU A 28 -2.04 -9.78 -2.66
C LEU A 28 -3.56 -9.61 -2.69
N SER A 29 -4.20 -10.16 -1.67
CA SER A 29 -5.61 -9.87 -1.38
C SER A 29 -5.75 -8.45 -0.81
N ARG A 30 -6.96 -7.87 -0.89
CA ARG A 30 -7.28 -6.57 -0.25
C ARG A 30 -6.86 -6.47 1.22
N TRP A 31 -6.88 -7.58 1.97
CA TRP A 31 -6.50 -7.61 3.39
C TRP A 31 -4.98 -7.62 3.58
N ALA A 32 -4.26 -8.34 2.71
CA ALA A 32 -2.80 -8.38 2.71
C ALA A 32 -2.21 -7.03 2.31
N SER A 33 -2.78 -6.39 1.27
CA SER A 33 -2.37 -5.04 0.85
C SER A 33 -2.60 -4.02 1.95
N ARG A 34 -3.77 -4.04 2.61
CA ARG A 34 -4.05 -3.11 3.72
C ARG A 34 -3.01 -3.23 4.84
N ARG A 35 -2.69 -4.46 5.27
CA ARG A 35 -1.63 -4.70 6.26
C ARG A 35 -0.25 -4.26 5.78
N LEU A 36 0.07 -4.45 4.50
CA LEU A 36 1.34 -4.00 3.93
C LEU A 36 1.45 -2.47 3.97
N PHE A 37 0.42 -1.75 3.51
CA PHE A 37 0.41 -0.29 3.52
C PHE A 37 0.43 0.30 4.93
N ASP A 38 -0.32 -0.28 5.87
CA ASP A 38 -0.26 0.12 7.28
C ASP A 38 1.17 -0.03 7.83
N ARG A 39 1.86 -1.14 7.51
CA ARG A 39 3.27 -1.32 7.89
C ARG A 39 4.23 -0.35 7.21
N LEU A 40 4.03 -0.06 5.93
CA LEU A 40 4.86 0.91 5.20
C LEU A 40 4.68 2.32 5.78
N ALA A 41 3.46 2.68 6.21
CA ALA A 41 3.19 3.95 6.87
C ALA A 41 3.84 4.04 8.25
N GLU A 42 3.78 2.97 9.05
CA GLU A 42 4.51 2.86 10.32
C GLU A 42 6.02 3.04 10.16
N LEU A 43 6.57 2.57 9.03
CA LEU A 43 8.00 2.70 8.69
C LEU A 43 8.34 4.05 8.05
N GLY A 44 7.35 4.94 7.85
CA GLY A 44 7.54 6.25 7.20
C GLY A 44 7.84 6.17 5.70
N ALA A 45 7.63 5.02 5.07
CA ALA A 45 7.90 4.82 3.64
C ALA A 45 6.78 5.35 2.74
N VAL A 46 5.57 5.51 3.29
CA VAL A 46 4.39 6.07 2.61
C VAL A 46 3.57 6.88 3.60
N ARG A 47 2.74 7.79 3.10
CA ARG A 47 1.80 8.61 3.86
C ARG A 47 0.37 8.24 3.51
N GLU A 48 -0.48 8.16 4.53
CA GLU A 48 -1.93 8.04 4.38
C GLU A 48 -2.50 9.41 3.97
N LEU A 49 -3.24 9.46 2.86
CA LEU A 49 -3.70 10.70 2.21
C LEU A 49 -5.21 10.94 2.33
N SER A 50 -5.99 9.93 2.69
CA SER A 50 -7.46 10.02 2.68
C SER A 50 -8.04 10.64 3.95
N GLY A 51 -7.33 10.57 5.10
CA GLY A 51 -7.84 11.00 6.40
C GLY A 51 -9.02 10.16 6.91
N ARG A 52 -9.29 8.99 6.31
CA ARG A 52 -10.46 8.15 6.60
C ARG A 52 -10.05 6.75 7.07
N ALA A 53 -10.89 6.14 7.91
CA ALA A 53 -10.61 4.80 8.44
C ALA A 53 -10.87 3.65 7.43
N THR A 54 -11.78 3.85 6.48
CA THR A 54 -12.37 2.77 5.68
C THR A 54 -11.80 2.66 4.25
N PHE A 55 -11.55 3.79 3.60
CA PHE A 55 -11.04 3.86 2.22
C PHE A 55 -9.75 4.68 2.19
N ARG A 56 -8.67 4.04 2.61
CA ARG A 56 -7.34 4.66 2.70
C ARG A 56 -6.67 4.71 1.34
N ILE A 57 -6.01 5.82 1.08
CA ILE A 57 -5.12 6.02 -0.07
C ILE A 57 -3.74 6.31 0.49
N TYR A 58 -2.72 5.69 -0.09
CA TYR A 58 -1.33 5.85 0.34
C TYR A 58 -0.50 6.44 -0.81
N GLY A 59 0.29 7.46 -0.52
CA GLY A 59 1.28 8.02 -1.45
C GLY A 59 2.65 8.12 -0.80
N LEU A 60 3.65 8.62 -1.53
CA LEU A 60 5.01 8.84 -1.02
C LEU A 60 5.13 10.15 -0.21
#